data_AF-B6B4B8-F1
#
_entry.id   AF-B6B4B8-F1
#
_cell.length_a   1.000
_cell.length_b   1.000
_cell.length_c   1.000
_cell.angle_alpha   90.00
_cell.angle_beta   90.00
_cell.angle_gamma   90.00
#
_symmetry.space_group_name_H-M   'P 1'
#
loop_
_entity.id
_entity.type
_entity.pdbx_description
1 polymer ?
#
loop_
_entity_poly.entity_id
_entity_poly.type
_entity_poly.pdbx_seq_one_letter_code
_entity_poly.pdbx_strand_id
1 'polypeptide(L)'
;MTIRSDEIAEKKRKSAEEADQDKEDTIEAIGEINGFIKNGFLNHGATWTRTWFELDLKWFNGENSYVTLPAAELEEFIKRATTIAEAFELAKFVTASRLEHGISIPAGLRELMACYLRGEFTPVSKGPGRKVDTWGRDFIIARTMQILEGRWEHRCPTKRKGSSSGMKSVSQIVHEAMRSIEIDNVDVERIQKIYTTARKKKECDELQAMWVKWMFDDDPDLIRI
;
A
#
# COMPACT_ATOMS: atom_id res chain seq x y z
N MET A 1 2.74 -12.13 -53.81
CA MET A 1 3.53 -11.10 -53.12
C MET A 1 2.76 -10.49 -51.92
N THR A 2 1.81 -11.22 -51.33
CA THR A 2 0.83 -10.73 -50.33
C THR A 2 1.11 -11.20 -48.89
N ILE A 3 1.59 -12.44 -48.73
CA ILE A 3 1.84 -13.08 -47.41
C ILE A 3 2.77 -12.26 -46.51
N ARG A 4 3.82 -11.66 -47.09
CA ARG A 4 4.80 -10.85 -46.35
C ARG A 4 4.24 -9.49 -45.88
N SER A 5 3.22 -8.97 -46.57
CA SER A 5 2.55 -7.72 -46.20
C SER A 5 1.58 -7.93 -45.04
N ASP A 6 0.87 -9.07 -45.06
CA ASP A 6 -0.09 -9.45 -44.03
C ASP A 6 0.62 -9.79 -42.71
N GLU A 7 1.77 -10.47 -42.75
CA GLU A 7 2.62 -10.71 -41.58
C GLU A 7 3.15 -9.42 -40.93
N ILE A 8 3.49 -8.41 -41.75
CA ILE A 8 3.97 -7.11 -41.25
C ILE A 8 2.80 -6.32 -40.63
N ALA A 9 1.62 -6.35 -41.24
CA ALA A 9 0.42 -5.69 -40.71
C ALA A 9 -0.02 -6.32 -39.38
N GLU A 10 -0.03 -7.65 -39.29
CA GLU A 10 -0.38 -8.37 -38.08
C GLU A 10 0.62 -8.11 -36.94
N LYS A 11 1.93 -8.09 -37.24
CA LYS A 11 2.96 -7.75 -36.26
C LYS A 11 2.84 -6.32 -35.75
N LYS A 12 2.49 -5.36 -36.62
CA LYS A 12 2.26 -3.95 -36.22
C LYS A 12 1.02 -3.81 -35.35
N ARG A 13 -0.07 -4.49 -35.70
CA ARG A 13 -1.31 -4.48 -34.92
C ARG A 13 -1.07 -5.05 -33.53
N LYS A 14 -0.45 -6.22 -33.44
CA LYS A 14 -0.09 -6.85 -32.16
C LYS A 14 0.82 -5.96 -31.31
N SER A 15 1.81 -5.30 -31.93
CA SER A 15 2.68 -4.36 -31.22
C SER A 15 1.94 -3.12 -30.69
N ALA A 16 0.90 -2.66 -31.39
CA ALA A 16 0.08 -1.54 -30.94
C ALA A 16 -0.83 -1.96 -29.77
N GLU A 17 -1.46 -3.13 -29.86
CA GLU A 17 -2.27 -3.72 -28.79
C GLU A 17 -1.42 -3.97 -27.52
N GLU A 18 -0.19 -4.49 -27.66
CA GLU A 18 0.76 -4.64 -26.55
C GLU A 18 1.13 -3.29 -25.91
N ALA A 19 1.34 -2.25 -26.71
CA ALA A 19 1.68 -0.92 -26.22
C ALA A 19 0.52 -0.20 -25.52
N ASP A 20 -0.72 -0.42 -25.97
CA ASP A 20 -1.91 0.11 -25.29
C ASP A 20 -2.16 -0.62 -23.96
N GLN A 21 -1.94 -1.93 -23.90
CA GLN A 21 -1.98 -2.67 -22.64
C GLN A 21 -0.93 -2.17 -21.64
N ASP A 22 0.30 -1.93 -22.08
CA ASP A 22 1.36 -1.38 -21.22
C ASP A 22 0.96 -0.01 -20.61
N LYS A 23 0.22 0.82 -21.36
CA LYS A 23 -0.29 2.11 -20.85
C LYS A 23 -1.38 1.89 -19.80
N GLU A 24 -2.33 0.99 -20.06
CA GLU A 24 -3.39 0.66 -19.10
C GLU A 24 -2.80 0.14 -17.79
N ASP A 25 -1.85 -0.79 -17.87
CA ASP A 25 -1.17 -1.35 -16.70
C ASP A 25 -0.40 -0.27 -15.92
N THR A 26 0.17 0.71 -16.62
CA THR A 26 0.85 1.86 -15.98
C THR A 26 -0.14 2.78 -15.26
N ILE A 27 -1.29 3.09 -15.87
CA ILE A 27 -2.34 3.91 -15.24
C ILE A 27 -2.88 3.20 -13.98
N GLU A 28 -3.09 1.90 -14.08
CA GLU A 28 -3.54 1.06 -12.98
C GLU A 28 -2.51 1.06 -11.84
N ALA A 29 -1.22 0.88 -12.16
CA ALA A 29 -0.12 0.98 -11.20
C ALA A 29 -0.06 2.34 -10.50
N ILE A 30 -0.27 3.44 -11.23
CA ILE A 30 -0.36 4.80 -10.67
C ILE A 30 -1.50 4.89 -9.66
N GLY A 31 -2.69 4.34 -10.00
CA GLY A 31 -3.85 4.31 -9.12
C GLY A 31 -3.57 3.58 -7.79
N GLU A 32 -2.98 2.40 -7.88
CA GLU A 32 -2.60 1.60 -6.69
C GLU A 32 -1.58 2.36 -5.82
N ILE A 33 -0.52 2.90 -6.43
CA ILE A 33 0.52 3.61 -5.68
C ILE A 33 -0.06 4.86 -5.00
N ASN A 34 -0.84 5.67 -5.71
CA ASN A 34 -1.48 6.85 -5.13
C ASN A 34 -2.44 6.48 -3.99
N GLY A 35 -3.14 5.36 -4.11
CA GLY A 35 -3.95 4.80 -3.02
C GLY A 35 -3.11 4.57 -1.76
N PHE A 36 -1.95 3.94 -1.89
CA PHE A 36 -1.06 3.72 -0.75
C PHE A 36 -0.44 5.01 -0.19
N ILE A 37 -0.06 5.97 -1.04
CA ILE A 37 0.45 7.27 -0.56
C ILE A 37 -0.63 8.00 0.24
N LYS A 38 -1.85 8.09 -0.30
CA LYS A 38 -2.99 8.76 0.36
C LYS A 38 -3.24 8.16 1.75
N ASN A 39 -3.01 6.87 1.90
CA ASN A 39 -3.15 6.16 3.16
C ASN A 39 -1.97 6.36 4.14
N GLY A 40 -0.99 7.21 3.81
CA GLY A 40 0.12 7.59 4.67
C GLY A 40 1.31 6.62 4.67
N PHE A 41 1.28 5.55 3.88
CA PHE A 41 2.28 4.48 3.97
C PHE A 41 3.71 4.95 3.61
N LEU A 42 3.87 6.03 2.83
CA LEU A 42 5.20 6.57 2.50
C LEU A 42 5.93 7.14 3.71
N ASN A 43 5.20 7.68 4.69
CA ASN A 43 5.76 8.48 5.79
C ASN A 43 5.99 7.67 7.08
N HIS A 44 5.69 6.36 7.04
CA HIS A 44 5.56 5.55 8.23
C HIS A 44 6.35 4.23 8.15
N GLY A 45 6.72 3.72 9.34
CA GLY A 45 7.52 2.52 9.47
C GLY A 45 6.72 1.23 9.35
N ALA A 46 7.44 0.11 9.37
CA ALA A 46 6.85 -1.23 9.30
C ALA A 46 5.87 -1.51 10.44
N THR A 47 6.19 -1.05 11.66
CA THR A 47 5.36 -1.30 12.83
C THR A 47 4.08 -0.47 12.77
N TRP A 48 4.17 0.78 12.35
CA TRP A 48 3.00 1.62 12.07
C TRP A 48 2.04 0.92 11.09
N THR A 49 2.56 0.46 9.96
CA THR A 49 1.75 -0.15 8.89
C THR A 49 1.18 -1.50 9.30
N ARG A 50 1.95 -2.33 10.00
CA ARG A 50 1.44 -3.58 10.55
C ARG A 50 0.32 -3.34 11.55
N THR A 51 0.48 -2.34 12.43
CA THR A 51 -0.55 -1.99 13.41
C THR A 51 -1.83 -1.51 12.71
N TRP A 52 -1.72 -0.76 11.62
CA TRP A 52 -2.87 -0.36 10.81
C TRP A 52 -3.71 -1.56 10.36
N PHE A 53 -3.07 -2.58 9.78
CA PHE A 53 -3.78 -3.75 9.27
C PHE A 53 -4.23 -4.73 10.36
N GLU A 54 -3.41 -4.96 11.38
CA GLU A 54 -3.74 -5.88 12.47
C GLU A 54 -4.95 -5.41 13.29
N LEU A 55 -5.16 -4.10 13.38
CA LEU A 55 -6.29 -3.49 14.08
C LEU A 55 -7.41 -3.04 13.13
N ASP A 56 -7.35 -3.48 11.87
CA ASP A 56 -8.38 -3.23 10.85
C ASP A 56 -8.77 -1.75 10.72
N LEU A 57 -7.78 -0.85 10.78
CA LEU A 57 -8.01 0.58 10.56
C LEU A 57 -8.40 0.82 9.09
N LYS A 58 -9.45 1.61 8.85
CA LYS A 58 -9.92 1.91 7.49
C LYS A 58 -10.09 3.41 7.28
N TRP A 59 -10.03 3.85 6.04
CA TRP A 59 -10.52 5.18 5.69
C TRP A 59 -12.02 5.12 5.46
N PHE A 60 -12.78 5.99 6.11
CA PHE A 60 -14.15 6.26 5.73
C PHE A 60 -14.15 7.08 4.43
N ASN A 61 -14.70 6.50 3.36
CA ASN A 61 -14.80 7.15 2.05
C ASN A 61 -16.15 7.86 1.89
N GLY A 62 -16.42 8.87 2.72
CA GLY A 62 -17.62 9.73 2.66
C GLY A 62 -17.29 11.23 2.58
N GLU A 63 -18.27 12.10 2.83
CA GLU A 63 -18.11 13.58 2.80
C GLU A 63 -16.98 14.08 3.70
N ASN A 64 -16.72 13.37 4.79
CA ASN A 64 -15.62 13.61 5.71
C ASN A 64 -14.70 12.39 5.68
N SER A 65 -13.50 12.50 5.11
CA SER A 65 -12.59 11.36 5.05
C SER A 65 -11.77 11.25 6.34
N TYR A 66 -12.11 10.27 7.18
CA TYR A 66 -11.44 10.04 8.46
C TYR A 66 -11.07 8.57 8.67
N VAL A 67 -10.17 8.31 9.61
CA VAL A 67 -9.80 6.94 9.97
C VAL A 67 -10.82 6.33 10.92
N THR A 68 -11.40 5.19 10.53
CA THR A 68 -12.25 4.33 11.34
C THR A 68 -11.43 3.28 12.06
N LEU A 69 -11.87 2.93 13.26
CA LEU A 69 -11.29 1.91 14.12
C LEU A 69 -12.45 1.05 14.65
N PRO A 70 -12.46 -0.27 14.43
CA PRO A 70 -13.45 -1.15 15.02
C PRO A 70 -13.44 -1.09 16.54
N ALA A 71 -14.61 -1.13 17.17
CA ALA A 71 -14.72 -1.03 18.63
C ALA A 71 -13.97 -2.16 19.35
N ALA A 72 -14.02 -3.37 18.79
CA ALA A 72 -13.36 -4.55 19.33
C ALA A 72 -11.83 -4.36 19.43
N GLU A 73 -11.25 -3.57 18.54
CA GLU A 73 -9.80 -3.35 18.46
C GLU A 73 -9.34 -2.12 19.28
N LEU A 74 -10.27 -1.31 19.82
CA LEU A 74 -9.93 -0.07 20.52
C LEU A 74 -9.03 -0.29 21.74
N GLU A 75 -9.32 -1.31 22.54
CA GLU A 75 -8.54 -1.60 23.76
C GLU A 75 -7.12 -2.05 23.41
N GLU A 76 -6.97 -2.98 22.46
CA GLU A 76 -5.66 -3.44 22.00
C GLU A 76 -4.90 -2.32 21.29
N PHE A 77 -5.58 -1.42 20.57
CA PHE A 77 -4.96 -0.24 19.97
C PHE A 77 -4.35 0.68 21.03
N ILE A 78 -5.08 1.00 22.09
CA ILE A 78 -4.61 1.85 23.19
C ILE A 78 -3.42 1.19 23.89
N LYS A 79 -3.51 -0.12 24.16
CA LYS A 79 -2.42 -0.89 24.78
C LYS A 79 -1.15 -0.89 23.93
N ARG A 80 -1.26 -1.00 22.60
CA ARG A 80 -0.12 -0.88 21.70
C ARG A 80 0.42 0.55 21.67
N ALA A 81 -0.46 1.55 21.62
CA ALA A 81 -0.06 2.96 21.61
C ALA A 81 0.66 3.39 22.90
N THR A 82 0.42 2.73 24.04
CA THR A 82 1.15 3.01 25.29
C THR A 82 2.55 2.36 25.33
N THR A 83 2.78 1.30 24.57
CA THR A 83 4.00 0.47 24.65
C THR A 83 4.90 0.55 23.42
N ILE A 84 4.38 1.00 22.27
CA ILE A 84 5.07 1.01 20.99
C ILE A 84 5.04 2.43 20.41
N ALA A 85 6.22 3.02 20.21
CA ALA A 85 6.38 4.38 19.69
C ALA A 85 5.64 4.62 18.36
N GLU A 86 5.76 3.70 17.40
CA GLU A 86 5.08 3.81 16.10
C GLU A 86 3.56 3.65 16.20
N ALA A 87 3.06 2.84 17.14
CA ALA A 87 1.62 2.73 17.39
C ALA A 87 1.06 4.00 18.05
N PHE A 88 1.87 4.68 18.88
CA PHE A 88 1.50 5.99 19.41
C PHE A 88 1.42 7.06 18.31
N GLU A 89 2.36 7.07 17.37
CA GLU A 89 2.29 7.94 16.19
C GLU A 89 1.02 7.69 15.36
N LEU A 90 0.63 6.41 15.22
CA LEU A 90 -0.64 6.03 14.59
C LEU A 90 -1.86 6.54 15.38
N ALA A 91 -1.85 6.43 16.72
CA ALA A 91 -2.91 6.95 17.57
C ALA A 91 -3.09 8.47 17.43
N LYS A 92 -1.98 9.23 17.34
CA LYS A 92 -2.02 10.67 17.03
C LYS A 92 -2.61 10.94 15.66
N PHE A 93 -2.19 10.18 14.64
CA PHE A 93 -2.70 10.32 13.28
C PHE A 93 -4.21 10.10 13.20
N VAL A 94 -4.72 9.01 13.80
CA VAL A 94 -6.16 8.72 13.86
C VAL A 94 -6.92 9.83 14.59
N THR A 95 -6.39 10.29 15.72
CA THR A 95 -7.02 11.39 16.50
C THR A 95 -7.08 12.67 15.70
N ALA A 96 -5.96 13.09 15.08
CA ALA A 96 -5.88 14.29 14.27
C ALA A 96 -6.85 14.24 13.08
N SER A 97 -6.84 13.13 12.32
CA SER A 97 -7.75 12.92 11.19
C SER A 97 -9.22 13.08 11.58
N ARG A 98 -9.63 12.55 12.74
CA ARG A 98 -11.01 12.69 13.24
C ARG A 98 -11.33 14.12 13.68
N LEU A 99 -10.40 14.78 14.38
CA LEU A 99 -10.56 16.18 14.81
C LEU A 99 -10.70 17.14 13.63
N GLU A 100 -9.84 16.99 12.61
CA GLU A 100 -9.86 17.80 11.38
C GLU A 100 -11.22 17.77 10.67
N HIS A 101 -11.92 16.64 10.77
CA HIS A 101 -13.22 16.42 10.13
C HIS A 101 -14.41 16.53 11.09
N GLY A 102 -14.20 17.04 12.32
CA GLY A 102 -15.27 17.22 13.31
C GLY A 102 -15.91 15.92 13.82
N ILE A 103 -15.21 14.79 13.67
CA ILE A 103 -15.69 13.47 14.07
C ILE A 103 -15.32 13.21 15.53
N SER A 104 -16.24 12.61 16.29
CA SER A 104 -16.03 12.30 17.70
C SER A 104 -14.85 11.33 17.89
N ILE A 105 -13.91 11.65 18.78
CA ILE A 105 -12.82 10.73 19.14
C ILE A 105 -13.36 9.68 20.13
N PRO A 106 -13.11 8.37 19.93
CA PRO A 106 -13.46 7.33 20.91
C PRO A 106 -12.91 7.65 22.31
N ALA A 107 -13.69 7.37 23.36
CA ALA A 107 -13.39 7.81 24.72
C ALA A 107 -12.00 7.38 25.22
N GLY A 108 -11.63 6.10 25.02
CA GLY A 108 -10.31 5.62 25.44
C GLY A 108 -9.14 6.26 24.68
N LEU A 109 -9.32 6.57 23.39
CA LEU A 109 -8.30 7.28 22.61
C LEU A 109 -8.18 8.75 23.05
N ARG A 110 -9.32 9.38 23.36
CA ARG A 110 -9.37 10.73 23.93
C ARG A 110 -8.67 10.81 25.28
N GLU A 111 -8.90 9.82 26.15
CA GLU A 111 -8.24 9.71 27.45
C GLU A 111 -6.73 9.52 27.30
N LEU A 112 -6.30 8.62 26.41
CA LEU A 112 -4.88 8.43 26.10
C LEU A 112 -4.21 9.74 25.67
N MET A 113 -4.82 10.49 24.75
CA MET A 113 -4.31 11.79 24.31
C MET A 113 -4.30 12.82 25.45
N ALA A 114 -5.33 12.83 26.30
CA ALA A 114 -5.38 13.72 27.46
C ALA A 114 -4.29 13.41 28.48
N CYS A 115 -4.01 12.13 28.76
CA CYS A 115 -2.92 11.71 29.65
C CYS A 115 -1.54 12.10 29.07
N TYR A 116 -1.35 11.95 27.75
CA TYR A 116 -0.15 12.41 27.07
C TYR A 116 0.05 13.93 27.21
N LEU A 117 -0.99 14.73 26.92
CA LEU A 117 -0.92 16.20 26.99
C LEU A 117 -0.72 16.71 28.42
N ARG A 118 -1.24 16.01 29.44
CA ARG A 118 -1.02 16.32 30.86
C ARG A 118 0.36 15.89 31.36
N GLY A 119 1.12 15.13 30.57
CA GLY A 119 2.42 14.58 30.99
C GLY A 119 2.31 13.38 31.94
N GLU A 120 1.12 12.80 32.10
CA GLU A 120 0.88 11.59 32.91
C GLU A 120 1.39 10.32 32.21
N PHE A 121 1.61 10.42 30.90
CA PHE A 121 2.14 9.36 30.05
C PHE A 121 3.20 9.93 29.11
N THR A 122 4.34 9.24 29.00
CA THR A 122 5.37 9.53 27.99
C THR A 122 5.51 8.33 27.06
N PRO A 123 5.38 8.51 25.73
CA PRO A 123 5.56 7.42 24.79
C PRO A 123 6.97 6.85 24.85
N VAL A 124 7.09 5.55 24.60
CA VAL A 124 8.40 4.90 24.45
C VAL A 124 9.19 5.62 23.36
N SER A 125 10.45 5.98 23.63
CA SER A 125 11.29 6.63 22.63
C SER A 125 11.57 5.69 21.47
N LYS A 126 11.50 6.17 20.22
CA LYS A 126 12.04 5.42 19.08
C LYS A 126 13.53 5.16 19.35
N GLY A 127 13.89 3.89 19.51
CA GLY A 127 15.28 3.51 19.69
C GLY A 127 16.14 4.02 18.52
N PRO A 128 17.42 4.34 18.75
CA PRO A 128 18.30 4.76 17.68
C PRO A 128 18.51 3.59 16.70
N GLY A 129 18.12 3.74 15.42
CA GLY A 129 18.74 2.94 14.37
C GLY A 129 17.87 2.32 13.27
N ARG A 130 16.54 2.42 13.26
CA ARG A 130 15.78 1.92 12.09
C ARG A 130 15.43 3.08 11.16
N LYS A 131 16.17 3.24 10.06
CA LYS A 131 15.84 4.17 8.99
C LYS A 131 14.44 3.84 8.47
N VAL A 132 13.47 4.67 8.85
CA VAL A 132 12.07 4.66 8.36
C VAL A 132 12.03 4.96 6.86
N ASP A 133 13.03 5.72 6.39
CA ASP A 133 13.24 6.29 5.06
C ASP A 133 12.70 5.45 3.88
N THR A 134 13.04 4.16 3.78
CA THR A 134 12.72 3.40 2.56
C THR A 134 11.62 2.36 2.73
N TRP A 135 11.08 2.14 3.94
CA TRP A 135 10.18 1.01 4.17
C TRP A 135 8.86 1.18 3.44
N GLY A 136 8.22 2.35 3.57
CA GLY A 136 6.95 2.66 2.93
C GLY A 136 7.02 2.52 1.41
N ARG A 137 8.07 3.11 0.81
CA ARG A 137 8.34 2.98 -0.63
C ARG A 137 8.53 1.52 -1.05
N ASP A 138 9.35 0.77 -0.33
CA ASP A 138 9.63 -0.63 -0.67
C ASP A 138 8.37 -1.51 -0.55
N PHE A 139 7.48 -1.22 0.41
CA PHE A 139 6.17 -1.86 0.55
C PHE A 139 5.25 -1.55 -0.62
N ILE A 140 5.12 -0.27 -0.97
CA ILE A 140 4.33 0.19 -2.13
C ILE A 140 4.80 -0.53 -3.40
N ILE A 141 6.11 -0.54 -3.65
CA ILE A 141 6.71 -1.23 -4.80
C ILE A 141 6.33 -2.71 -4.82
N ALA A 142 6.56 -3.42 -3.72
CA ALA A 142 6.31 -4.84 -3.65
C ALA A 142 4.82 -5.17 -3.85
N ARG A 143 3.94 -4.34 -3.31
CA ARG A 143 2.49 -4.56 -3.40
C ARG A 143 1.95 -4.28 -4.79
N THR A 144 2.37 -3.18 -5.42
CA THR A 144 2.00 -2.88 -6.81
C THR A 144 2.51 -3.95 -7.77
N MET A 145 3.77 -4.41 -7.61
CA MET A 145 4.32 -5.54 -8.37
C MET A 145 3.44 -6.79 -8.26
N GLN A 146 3.01 -7.15 -7.05
CA GLN A 146 2.23 -8.35 -6.82
C GLN A 146 0.82 -8.28 -7.42
N ILE A 147 0.15 -7.13 -7.27
CA ILE A 147 -1.19 -6.91 -7.85
C ILE A 147 -1.11 -7.04 -9.37
N LEU A 148 -0.12 -6.39 -9.98
CA LEU A 148 0.08 -6.45 -11.41
C LEU A 148 0.49 -7.85 -11.89
N GLU A 149 1.37 -8.57 -11.18
CA GLU A 149 1.72 -9.97 -11.52
C GLU A 149 0.49 -10.89 -11.52
N GLY A 150 -0.37 -10.80 -10.49
CA GLY A 150 -1.61 -11.59 -10.45
C GLY A 150 -2.56 -11.27 -11.61
N ARG A 151 -2.68 -9.98 -11.98
CA ARG A 151 -3.48 -9.55 -13.13
C ARG A 151 -2.85 -9.98 -14.46
N TRP A 152 -1.52 -9.93 -14.56
CA TRP A 152 -0.74 -10.37 -15.72
C TRP A 152 -0.84 -11.87 -15.97
N GLU A 153 -0.81 -12.70 -14.93
CA GLU A 153 -1.01 -14.15 -15.06
C GLU A 153 -2.39 -14.48 -15.64
N HIS A 154 -3.41 -13.69 -15.32
CA HIS A 154 -4.76 -13.82 -15.90
C HIS A 154 -4.88 -13.28 -17.33
N ARG A 155 -4.19 -12.17 -17.65
CA ARG A 155 -4.22 -11.54 -18.99
C ARG A 155 -3.31 -12.24 -20.01
N CYS A 156 -2.26 -12.94 -19.55
CA CYS A 156 -1.27 -13.62 -20.39
C CYS A 156 -1.03 -15.10 -19.98
N PRO A 157 -2.05 -15.97 -19.93
CA PRO A 157 -1.95 -17.32 -19.37
C PRO A 157 -1.03 -18.29 -20.15
N THR A 158 -0.59 -17.91 -21.37
CA THR A 158 0.18 -18.77 -22.29
C THR A 158 1.60 -18.28 -22.59
N LYS A 159 2.13 -17.27 -21.89
CA LYS A 159 3.53 -16.85 -22.07
C LYS A 159 4.49 -17.95 -21.56
N ARG A 160 4.90 -18.84 -22.48
CA ARG A 160 6.01 -19.78 -22.25
C ARG A 160 7.31 -18.99 -22.04
N LYS A 161 8.13 -19.46 -21.09
CA LYS A 161 9.55 -19.06 -20.95
C LYS A 161 10.22 -19.04 -22.33
N GLY A 162 10.74 -17.89 -22.75
CA GLY A 162 11.47 -17.72 -24.01
C GLY A 162 10.72 -17.01 -25.15
N SER A 163 9.45 -16.62 -24.95
CA SER A 163 8.73 -15.72 -25.87
C SER A 163 9.28 -14.30 -25.78
N SER A 164 9.86 -13.76 -26.86
CA SER A 164 10.24 -12.34 -26.94
C SER A 164 8.98 -11.49 -27.15
N SER A 165 8.20 -11.24 -26.09
CA SER A 165 7.12 -10.25 -26.18
C SER A 165 7.70 -8.83 -26.12
N GLY A 166 7.15 -7.90 -26.90
CA GLY A 166 7.53 -6.49 -26.83
C GLY A 166 7.03 -5.78 -25.57
N MET A 167 6.11 -6.43 -24.83
CA MET A 167 5.54 -5.91 -23.58
C MET A 167 6.59 -5.68 -22.50
N LYS A 168 6.49 -4.53 -21.82
CA LYS A 168 7.31 -4.17 -20.66
C LYS A 168 7.11 -5.15 -19.52
N SER A 169 8.15 -5.53 -18.77
CA SER A 169 7.99 -6.32 -17.54
C SER A 169 7.17 -5.56 -16.48
N VAL A 170 6.57 -6.29 -15.52
CA VAL A 170 5.88 -5.66 -14.38
C VAL A 170 6.77 -4.65 -13.65
N SER A 171 8.05 -4.96 -13.47
CA SER A 171 9.02 -4.04 -12.87
C SER A 171 9.28 -2.77 -13.70
N GLN A 172 9.19 -2.85 -15.02
CA GLN A 172 9.25 -1.69 -15.91
C GLN A 172 7.97 -0.85 -15.83
N ILE A 173 6.79 -1.48 -15.76
CA ILE A 173 5.51 -0.79 -15.55
C ILE A 173 5.52 -0.03 -14.21
N VAL A 174 5.91 -0.68 -13.12
CA VAL A 174 6.00 -0.04 -11.79
C VAL A 174 7.00 1.11 -11.80
N HIS A 175 8.15 0.94 -12.44
CA HIS A 175 9.15 2.01 -12.59
C HIS A 175 8.59 3.24 -13.31
N GLU A 176 7.86 3.04 -14.39
CA GLU A 176 7.23 4.12 -15.15
C GLU A 176 6.12 4.82 -14.37
N ALA A 177 5.33 4.05 -13.63
CA ALA A 177 4.32 4.58 -12.72
C ALA A 177 4.97 5.45 -11.63
N MET A 178 6.02 4.95 -10.96
CA MET A 178 6.76 5.68 -9.92
C MET A 178 7.40 6.98 -10.43
N ARG A 179 7.96 6.95 -11.65
CA ARG A 179 8.48 8.16 -12.29
C ARG A 179 7.40 9.20 -12.54
N SER A 180 6.20 8.76 -12.93
CA SER A 180 5.08 9.65 -13.26
C SER A 180 4.51 10.38 -12.04
N ILE A 181 4.68 9.81 -10.85
CA ILE A 181 4.20 10.35 -9.57
C ILE A 181 5.32 10.92 -8.70
N GLU A 182 6.54 11.00 -9.23
CA GLU A 182 7.72 11.60 -8.59
C GLU A 182 8.08 11.01 -7.21
N ILE A 183 7.67 9.79 -6.91
CA ILE A 183 8.16 9.07 -5.72
C ILE A 183 9.53 8.52 -6.06
N ASP A 184 10.55 9.00 -5.34
CA ASP A 184 11.91 8.45 -5.25
C ASP A 184 12.42 7.71 -6.51
N ASN A 185 13.47 8.23 -7.14
CA ASN A 185 14.01 7.65 -8.38
C ASN A 185 14.69 6.28 -8.13
N VAL A 186 13.89 5.23 -8.04
CA VAL A 186 14.29 3.82 -7.85
C VAL A 186 14.37 3.15 -9.20
N ASP A 187 15.51 2.59 -9.57
CA ASP A 187 15.66 1.88 -10.84
C ASP A 187 14.92 0.53 -10.90
N VAL A 188 14.74 0.03 -12.13
CA VAL A 188 14.03 -1.24 -12.42
C VAL A 188 14.67 -2.44 -11.71
N GLU A 189 16.00 -2.51 -11.65
CA GLU A 189 16.72 -3.62 -11.01
C GLU A 189 16.46 -3.64 -9.50
N ARG A 190 16.40 -2.45 -8.89
CA ARG A 190 16.12 -2.27 -7.48
C ARG A 190 14.67 -2.63 -7.16
N ILE A 191 13.71 -2.24 -8.01
CA ILE A 191 12.31 -2.68 -7.91
C ILE A 191 12.23 -4.20 -7.92
N GLN A 192 12.88 -4.85 -8.90
CA GLN A 192 12.90 -6.31 -9.00
C GLN A 192 13.56 -6.96 -7.75
N LYS A 193 14.63 -6.35 -7.24
CA LYS A 193 15.33 -6.83 -6.03
C LYS A 193 14.48 -6.69 -4.78
N ILE A 194 13.74 -5.59 -4.64
CA ILE A 194 12.81 -5.40 -3.51
C ILE A 194 11.78 -6.53 -3.48
N TYR A 195 11.20 -6.84 -4.64
CA TYR A 195 10.19 -7.88 -4.78
C TYR A 195 10.72 -9.31 -4.57
N THR A 196 11.93 -9.60 -5.07
CA THR A 196 12.51 -10.95 -5.01
C THR A 196 13.25 -11.28 -3.69
N THR A 197 13.50 -10.29 -2.83
CA THR A 197 14.21 -10.53 -1.56
C THR A 197 13.31 -11.28 -0.58
N ALA A 198 13.70 -12.51 -0.20
CA ALA A 198 12.89 -13.41 0.64
C ALA A 198 12.36 -12.80 1.96
N ARG A 199 13.18 -12.00 2.65
CA ARG A 199 12.73 -11.29 3.88
C ARG A 199 11.62 -10.29 3.61
N LYS A 200 11.78 -9.47 2.55
CA LYS A 200 10.78 -8.46 2.18
C LYS A 200 9.53 -9.11 1.61
N LYS A 201 9.70 -10.19 0.84
CA LYS A 201 8.60 -11.02 0.36
C LYS A 201 7.76 -11.55 1.53
N LYS A 202 8.38 -12.15 2.55
CA LYS A 202 7.66 -12.60 3.75
C LYS A 202 6.92 -11.47 4.47
N GLU A 203 7.58 -10.32 4.67
CA GLU A 203 6.95 -9.14 5.28
C GLU A 203 5.76 -8.63 4.44
N CYS A 204 5.85 -8.68 3.10
CA CYS A 204 4.77 -8.31 2.18
C CYS A 204 3.65 -9.35 2.13
N ASP A 205 3.96 -10.64 2.16
CA ASP A 205 2.99 -11.75 2.17
C ASP A 205 2.16 -11.73 3.47
N GLU A 206 2.81 -11.47 4.62
CA GLU A 206 2.13 -11.27 5.91
C GLU A 206 1.15 -10.08 5.84
N LEU A 207 1.60 -8.95 5.31
CA LEU A 207 0.76 -7.76 5.16
C LEU A 207 -0.34 -7.94 4.10
N GLN A 208 -0.08 -8.73 3.04
CA GLN A 208 -1.09 -9.08 2.06
C GLN A 208 -2.17 -9.95 2.69
N ALA A 209 -1.82 -10.96 3.49
CA ALA A 209 -2.81 -11.78 4.18
C ALA A 209 -3.72 -10.91 5.05
N MET A 210 -3.16 -9.91 5.73
CA MET A 210 -3.91 -8.93 6.50
C MET A 210 -4.76 -8.00 5.62
N TRP A 211 -4.23 -7.50 4.50
CA TRP A 211 -4.97 -6.63 3.56
C TRP A 211 -6.10 -7.36 2.83
N VAL A 212 -5.90 -8.63 2.46
CA VAL A 212 -6.94 -9.47 1.85
C VAL A 212 -8.06 -9.68 2.85
N LYS A 213 -7.75 -10.07 4.09
CA LYS A 213 -8.75 -10.14 5.17
C LYS A 213 -9.50 -8.80 5.32
N TRP A 214 -8.76 -7.69 5.37
CA TRP A 214 -9.27 -6.33 5.49
C TRP A 214 -10.24 -5.92 4.35
N MET A 215 -10.01 -6.40 3.11
CA MET A 215 -10.90 -6.14 1.95
C MET A 215 -12.15 -7.03 1.90
N PHE A 216 -12.15 -8.19 2.56
CA PHE A 216 -13.28 -9.13 2.53
C PHE A 216 -14.13 -9.10 3.81
N ASP A 217 -13.61 -8.57 4.92
CA ASP A 217 -14.37 -8.28 6.15
C ASP A 217 -15.14 -6.95 5.99
N ASP A 218 -16.17 -6.95 5.14
CA ASP A 218 -17.25 -5.96 5.18
C ASP A 218 -18.32 -6.45 6.17
N ASP A 219 -18.09 -6.21 7.47
CA ASP A 219 -19.06 -6.47 8.52
C ASP A 219 -19.89 -5.20 8.81
N PRO A 220 -21.24 -5.24 8.74
CA PRO A 220 -22.12 -4.10 9.01
C PRO A 220 -22.04 -3.52 10.44
N ASP A 221 -21.36 -4.19 11.38
CA ASP A 221 -21.18 -3.74 12.77
C ASP A 221 -20.03 -2.72 12.96
N LEU A 222 -19.45 -2.21 11.87
CA LEU A 222 -18.55 -1.07 11.88
C LEU A 222 -19.23 0.10 12.60
N ILE A 223 -18.74 0.41 13.80
CA ILE A 223 -19.18 1.56 14.56
C ILE A 223 -18.91 2.82 13.73
N ARG A 224 -19.97 3.31 13.08
CA ARG A 224 -20.09 4.66 12.52
C ARG A 224 -20.27 5.64 13.69
N ILE A 225 -19.25 5.79 14.52
CA ILE A 225 -19.10 6.92 15.45
C ILE A 225 -18.23 7.98 14.78
#